data_AF-A0A075HVD6-F1
#
_entry.id   AF-A0A075HVD6-F1
#
_cell.length_a   1.000
_cell.length_b   1.000
_cell.length_c   1.000
_cell.angle_alpha   90.00
_cell.angle_beta   90.00
_cell.angle_gamma   90.00
#
_symmetry.space_group_name_H-M   'P 1'
#
loop_
_entity.id
_entity.type
_entity.pdbx_description
1 polymer ?
#
loop_
_entity_poly.entity_id
_entity_poly.type
_entity_poly.pdbx_seq_one_letter_code
_entity_poly.pdbx_strand_id
1 'polypeptide(L)'
;AHCMCDDGYQWDGDDHLTCISGDGQGTHDGHDNGGDAEEVYDVGHSTVTYIVDKNGQKRVAWVGSDWSPDDFLEDIRTLTG
;
A
#
# COMPACT_ATOMS: atom_id res chain seq x y z
N ALA A 1 -0.44 -1.11 -14.21
CA ALA A 1 -1.89 -1.13 -13.94
C ALA A 1 -2.52 -0.11 -14.87
N HIS A 2 -3.39 -0.56 -15.76
CA HIS A 2 -4.22 0.32 -16.58
C HIS A 2 -5.59 0.33 -15.91
N CYS A 3 -5.97 1.44 -15.29
CA CYS A 3 -7.38 1.68 -14.99
C CYS A 3 -8.05 1.87 -16.35
N MET A 4 -8.72 0.85 -16.85
CA MET A 4 -9.64 0.93 -17.97
C MET A 4 -10.83 0.06 -17.58
N CYS A 5 -12.03 0.50 -17.92
CA CYS A 5 -13.22 -0.30 -17.72
C CYS A 5 -13.18 -1.54 -18.62
N ASP A 6 -13.79 -2.63 -18.15
CA ASP A 6 -13.95 -3.86 -18.93
C ASP A 6 -14.78 -3.63 -20.19
N ASP A 7 -14.61 -4.50 -21.19
CA ASP A 7 -15.32 -4.41 -22.46
C ASP A 7 -16.85 -4.31 -22.25
N GLY A 8 -17.44 -3.22 -22.73
CA GLY A 8 -18.87 -2.90 -22.57
C GLY A 8 -19.16 -1.87 -21.47
N TYR A 9 -18.14 -1.47 -20.70
CA TYR A 9 -18.24 -0.42 -19.68
C TYR A 9 -17.35 0.77 -20.06
N GLN A 10 -17.80 1.98 -19.71
CA GLN A 10 -17.08 3.23 -19.91
C GLN A 10 -17.01 4.02 -18.60
N TRP A 11 -16.11 4.99 -18.52
CA TRP A 11 -16.05 5.89 -17.36
C TRP A 11 -17.29 6.77 -17.26
N ASP A 12 -17.66 7.10 -16.02
CA ASP A 12 -18.71 8.09 -15.77
C ASP A 12 -18.15 9.51 -15.94
N GLY A 13 -18.03 9.92 -17.20
CA GLY A 13 -17.45 11.20 -17.57
C GLY A 13 -15.96 11.28 -17.21
N ASP A 14 -15.60 12.23 -16.34
CA ASP A 14 -14.23 12.46 -15.88
C ASP A 14 -13.86 11.63 -14.63
N ASP A 15 -14.80 10.88 -14.04
CA ASP A 15 -14.50 10.01 -12.90
C ASP A 15 -13.90 8.69 -13.36
N HIS A 16 -12.58 8.61 -13.33
CA HIS A 16 -11.83 7.40 -13.70
C HIS A 16 -11.81 6.32 -12.61
N LEU A 17 -12.55 6.51 -11.51
CA LEU A 17 -12.69 5.52 -10.43
C LEU A 17 -13.95 4.67 -10.55
N THR A 18 -14.87 5.02 -11.46
CA THR A 18 -16.15 4.31 -11.64
C THR A 18 -16.38 3.93 -13.11
N CYS A 19 -17.05 2.79 -13.31
CA CYS A 19 -17.38 2.25 -14.63
C CYS A 19 -18.89 2.06 -14.75
N ILE A 20 -19.48 2.56 -15.83
CA ILE A 20 -20.91 2.47 -16.15
C ILE A 20 -21.12 1.70 -17.46
N SER A 21 -22.25 1.01 -17.60
CA SER A 21 -22.57 0.27 -18.82
C SER A 21 -22.70 1.22 -20.01
N GLY A 22 -22.10 0.85 -21.15
CA GLY A 22 -22.01 1.68 -22.35
C GLY A 22 -23.35 1.97 -23.03
N ASP A 23 -24.40 1.23 -22.69
CA ASP A 23 -25.73 1.24 -23.29
C ASP A 23 -26.75 2.16 -22.58
N GLY A 24 -26.31 2.98 -21.63
CA GLY A 24 -27.09 4.13 -21.11
C GLY A 24 -28.37 3.75 -20.37
N GLN A 25 -28.58 2.47 -20.07
CA GLN A 25 -29.65 2.01 -19.21
C GLN A 25 -29.08 1.86 -17.81
N GLY A 26 -29.15 2.94 -17.04
CA GLY A 26 -28.84 2.93 -15.61
C GLY A 26 -29.81 2.02 -14.89
N THR A 27 -29.50 0.73 -14.83
CA THR A 27 -30.04 -0.17 -13.84
C THR A 27 -28.98 -0.26 -12.74
N HIS A 28 -29.30 0.32 -11.58
CA HIS A 28 -28.80 -0.20 -10.32
C HIS A 28 -29.36 -1.62 -10.17
N ASP A 29 -28.87 -2.55 -10.98
CA ASP A 29 -29.11 -3.96 -10.74
C ASP A 29 -28.11 -4.34 -9.66
N GLY A 30 -28.67 -4.55 -8.47
CA GLY A 30 -27.94 -5.09 -7.33
C GLY A 30 -27.22 -6.33 -7.78
N HIS A 31 -25.92 -6.17 -8.02
CA HIS A 31 -25.02 -7.29 -8.09
C HIS A 31 -25.06 -7.90 -6.69
N ASP A 32 -25.77 -9.02 -6.57
CA ASP A 32 -25.63 -9.95 -5.48
C ASP A 32 -24.14 -10.04 -5.15
N ASN A 33 -23.77 -9.59 -3.96
CA ASN A 33 -22.46 -9.73 -3.35
C ASN A 33 -22.24 -11.22 -3.05
N GLY A 34 -22.20 -12.04 -4.11
CA GLY A 34 -21.96 -13.47 -4.06
C GLY A 34 -20.46 -13.71 -4.06
N GLY A 35 -19.82 -13.40 -2.93
CA GLY A 35 -18.39 -13.62 -2.73
C GLY A 35 -17.77 -12.56 -1.85
N ASP A 36 -18.21 -12.50 -0.59
CA ASP A 36 -17.52 -11.82 0.52
C ASP A 36 -16.12 -12.44 0.72
N ALA A 37 -15.22 -12.16 -0.19
CA ALA A 37 -13.84 -11.94 0.16
C ALA A 37 -13.60 -10.50 -0.26
N GLU A 38 -13.90 -9.57 0.64
CA GLU A 38 -13.16 -8.32 0.62
C GLU A 38 -11.69 -8.76 0.64
N GLU A 39 -11.05 -8.75 -0.52
CA GLU A 39 -9.63 -8.99 -0.62
C GLU A 39 -8.97 -7.80 0.07
N VAL A 40 -8.86 -7.90 1.39
CA VAL A 40 -8.16 -6.94 2.23
C VAL A 40 -6.70 -7.12 1.89
N TYR A 41 -6.27 -6.43 0.84
CA TYR A 41 -4.87 -6.25 0.55
C TYR A 41 -4.31 -5.32 1.63
N ASP A 42 -3.75 -5.92 2.67
CA ASP A 42 -3.01 -5.17 3.67
C ASP A 42 -1.69 -4.72 3.03
N VAL A 43 -1.63 -3.47 2.57
CA VAL A 43 -0.38 -2.88 2.08
C VAL A 43 0.47 -2.61 3.31
N GLY A 44 1.32 -3.58 3.65
CA GLY A 44 2.26 -3.46 4.75
C GLY A 44 3.22 -2.29 4.51
N HIS A 45 2.92 -1.13 5.09
CA HIS A 45 3.84 0.01 5.17
C HIS A 45 4.96 -0.28 6.17
N SER A 46 5.74 -1.35 5.94
CA SER A 46 6.91 -1.64 6.77
C SER A 46 8.05 -0.72 6.35
N THR A 47 8.18 0.40 7.06
CA THR A 47 9.40 1.21 6.96
C THR A 47 10.53 0.49 7.69
N VAL A 48 11.72 0.46 7.09
CA VAL A 48 12.91 -0.11 7.73
C VAL A 48 14.00 0.94 7.84
N THR A 49 14.47 1.20 9.05
CA THR A 49 15.60 2.10 9.33
C THR A 49 16.87 1.29 9.57
N TYR A 50 17.95 1.61 8.86
CA TYR A 50 19.23 0.93 9.02
C TYR A 50 20.29 1.82 9.67
N ILE A 51 21.11 1.23 10.54
CA ILE A 51 22.39 1.82 10.96
C ILE A 51 23.49 1.20 10.09
N VAL A 52 24.24 2.06 9.39
CA VAL A 52 25.28 1.65 8.45
C VAL A 52 26.64 2.16 8.92
N ASP A 53 27.65 1.31 8.90
CA ASP A 53 29.02 1.68 9.30
C ASP A 53 29.79 2.45 8.21
N LYS A 54 31.01 2.87 8.53
CA LYS A 54 31.89 3.62 7.62
C LYS A 54 32.31 2.83 6.38
N ASN A 55 32.22 1.50 6.42
CA ASN A 55 32.52 0.61 5.29
C ASN A 55 31.27 0.32 4.45
N GLY A 56 30.13 0.93 4.77
CA GLY A 56 28.86 0.71 4.08
C GLY A 56 28.13 -0.57 4.51
N GLN A 57 28.54 -1.23 5.60
CA GLN A 57 27.89 -2.44 6.08
C GLN A 57 26.72 -2.09 7.01
N LYS A 58 25.56 -2.69 6.73
CA LYS A 58 24.38 -2.61 7.61
C LYS A 58 24.68 -3.36 8.90
N ARG A 59 24.58 -2.68 10.04
CA ARG A 59 24.87 -3.24 11.38
C ARG A 59 23.60 -3.60 12.13
N VAL A 60 22.58 -2.75 12.03
CA VAL A 60 21.28 -2.90 12.71
C VAL A 60 20.15 -2.54 11.75
N ALA A 61 19.00 -3.19 11.90
CA ALA A 61 17.78 -2.92 11.15
C ALA A 61 16.60 -2.80 12.13
N TRP A 62 15.94 -1.64 12.11
CA TRP A 62 14.73 -1.34 12.85
C TRP A 62 13.53 -1.46 11.90
N VAL A 63 12.54 -2.27 12.27
CA VAL A 63 11.35 -2.52 11.44
C VAL A 63 10.16 -1.80 12.05
N GLY A 64 9.36 -1.14 11.20
CA GLY A 64 8.19 -0.38 11.61
C GLY A 64 8.52 1.06 12.02
N SER A 65 7.49 1.77 12.48
CA SER A 65 7.58 3.17 12.89
C SER A 65 7.79 3.38 14.40
N ASP A 66 7.55 2.34 15.20
CA ASP A 66 7.39 2.47 16.66
C ASP A 66 8.71 2.30 17.43
N TRP A 67 9.84 2.69 16.83
CA TRP A 67 11.16 2.58 17.46
C TRP A 67 11.43 3.74 18.43
N SER A 68 12.15 3.43 19.52
CA SER A 68 12.54 4.40 20.52
C SER A 68 13.79 5.18 20.08
N PRO A 69 13.77 6.53 20.10
CA PRO A 69 14.96 7.32 19.82
C PRO A 69 16.13 7.06 20.78
N ASP A 70 15.83 6.77 22.04
CA ASP A 70 16.88 6.50 23.04
C ASP A 70 17.59 5.18 22.73
N ASP A 71 16.84 4.11 22.43
CA ASP A 71 17.41 2.80 22.08
C ASP A 71 18.21 2.89 20.77
N PHE A 72 17.71 3.66 19.79
CA PHE A 72 18.41 3.91 18.54
C PHE A 72 19.76 4.62 18.76
N LEU A 73 19.82 5.59 19.68
CA LEU A 73 21.05 6.28 20.03
C LEU A 73 22.04 5.37 20.76
N GLU A 74 21.56 4.48 21.62
CA GLU A 74 22.39 3.47 22.29
C GLU A 74 23.02 2.49 21.30
N ASP A 75 22.30 2.07 20.27
CA ASP A 75 22.87 1.26 19.19
C ASP A 75 24.01 1.99 18.47
N ILE A 76 23.85 3.29 18.18
CA ILE A 76 24.90 4.09 17.55
C ILE A 76 26.15 4.14 18.45
N ARG A 77 25.98 4.38 19.75
CA ARG A 77 27.08 4.44 20.73
C ARG A 77 27.79 3.10 20.81
N THR A 78 27.05 2.01 20.88
CA THR A 78 27.58 0.64 20.92
C THR A 78 28.40 0.29 19.68
N LEU A 79 28.02 0.82 18.51
CA LEU A 79 28.73 0.59 17.25
C LEU A 79 29.92 1.53 17.01
N THR A 80 30.07 2.59 17.82
CA THR A 80 31.16 3.57 17.70
C THR A 80 32.17 3.54 18.83
N GLY A 81 31.90 2.81 19.91
CA GLY A 81 32.87 2.47 20.98
C GLY A 81 33.85 1.39 20.58
#